data_AF-A0A832I1G0-F1
#
_entry.id   AF-A0A832I1G0-F1
#
_cell.length_a   1.000
_cell.length_b   1.000
_cell.length_c   1.000
_cell.angle_alpha   90.00
_cell.angle_beta   90.00
_cell.angle_gamma   90.00
#
_symmetry.space_group_name_H-M   'P 1'
#
loop_
_entity.id
_entity.type
_entity.pdbx_description
1 polymer ?
#
loop_
_entity_poly.entity_id
_entity_poly.type
_entity_poly.pdbx_seq_one_letter_code
_entity_poly.pdbx_strand_id
1 'polypeptide(L)'
;MPSCADSSRFRRRSALPAALLVACALSLAVAAVTAAPPRVASPHGALDLECGLCHGAEGWRPARISPRFAHGRGGFPLAGAHATAACLDCHGSLEFRAADTRCATCHEDVHRGELGADCARCHTARSFLDRGGMRRAHALTRFPLTGSHVALDCEACHAPAAQGQLRFVGARASARPATWRHGARRARRITPPRASRPIA
;
A
#
# COMPACT_ATOMS: atom_id res chain seq x y z
N MET A 1 -100.97 27.87 39.77
CA MET A 1 -100.61 27.14 38.52
C MET A 1 -100.76 28.13 37.38
N PRO A 2 -99.79 28.33 36.46
CA PRO A 2 -98.75 27.44 35.88
C PRO A 2 -97.36 27.66 36.54
N SER A 3 -96.36 26.77 36.59
CA SER A 3 -95.78 25.72 35.71
C SER A 3 -94.54 26.20 34.92
N CYS A 4 -93.45 25.44 35.12
CA CYS A 4 -92.20 25.35 34.36
C CYS A 4 -91.12 26.45 34.53
N ALA A 5 -90.11 26.17 35.36
CA ALA A 5 -88.73 26.62 35.15
C ALA A 5 -87.74 25.60 35.72
N ASP A 6 -87.43 24.61 34.90
CA ASP A 6 -86.29 23.70 35.02
C ASP A 6 -85.04 24.41 34.46
N SER A 7 -83.96 24.49 35.24
CA SER A 7 -82.61 24.72 34.70
C SER A 7 -81.51 24.43 35.72
N SER A 8 -81.55 23.27 36.37
CA SER A 8 -80.37 22.75 37.06
C SER A 8 -79.41 22.08 36.06
N ARG A 9 -78.79 22.88 35.17
CA ARG A 9 -77.63 22.43 34.38
C ARG A 9 -76.35 22.69 35.16
N PHE A 10 -76.03 21.64 35.92
CA PHE A 10 -74.77 21.26 36.52
C PHE A 10 -73.55 21.66 35.66
N ARG A 11 -72.94 22.82 35.93
CA ARG A 11 -71.69 23.25 35.29
C ARG A 11 -70.51 22.66 36.08
N ARG A 12 -70.18 21.38 35.83
CA ARG A 12 -68.92 20.76 36.33
C ARG A 12 -67.75 21.51 35.70
N ARG A 13 -67.08 22.34 36.50
CA ARG A 13 -65.74 22.84 36.18
C ARG A 13 -64.78 21.68 36.36
N SER A 14 -64.41 21.02 35.27
CA SER A 14 -63.36 20.01 35.24
C SER A 14 -62.02 20.71 35.49
N ALA A 15 -61.59 20.76 36.76
CA ALA A 15 -60.22 21.11 37.09
C ALA A 15 -59.32 19.96 36.62
N LEU A 16 -58.61 20.17 35.51
CA LEU A 16 -57.52 19.29 35.11
C LEU A 16 -56.46 19.35 36.23
N PRO A 17 -56.02 18.21 36.80
CA PRO A 17 -55.04 18.23 37.88
C PRO A 17 -53.71 18.75 37.35
N ALA A 18 -53.21 19.84 37.93
CA ALA A 18 -51.94 20.48 37.61
C ALA A 18 -50.73 19.52 37.66
N ALA A 19 -50.88 18.33 38.25
CA ALA A 19 -49.89 17.26 38.29
C ALA A 19 -49.54 16.67 36.90
N LEU A 20 -50.42 16.77 35.89
CA LEU A 20 -50.17 16.21 34.55
C LEU A 20 -49.26 17.09 33.67
N LEU A 21 -49.09 18.38 34.00
CA LEU A 21 -48.21 19.30 33.26
C LEU A 21 -46.73 19.18 33.68
N VAL A 22 -46.44 18.73 34.91
CA VAL A 22 -45.07 18.58 35.41
C VAL A 22 -44.40 17.30 34.88
N ALA A 23 -45.14 16.20 34.70
CA ALA A 23 -44.61 14.94 34.18
C ALA A 23 -44.23 15.01 32.68
N CYS A 24 -44.87 15.88 31.90
CA CYS A 24 -44.56 16.07 30.48
C CYS A 24 -43.27 16.90 30.29
N ALA A 25 -42.99 17.85 31.18
CA ALA A 25 -41.79 18.69 31.11
C ALA A 25 -40.49 17.94 31.46
N LEU A 26 -40.53 16.91 32.33
CA LEU A 26 -39.36 16.09 32.63
C LEU A 26 -39.03 15.05 31.54
N SER A 27 -39.99 14.72 30.67
CA SER A 27 -39.81 13.70 29.62
C SER A 27 -39.14 14.26 28.35
N LEU A 28 -39.20 15.58 28.13
CA LEU A 28 -38.61 16.22 26.93
C LEU A 28 -37.14 16.61 27.09
N ALA A 29 -36.59 16.64 28.31
CA ALA A 29 -35.20 17.00 28.54
C ALA A 29 -34.19 15.85 28.28
N VAL A 30 -34.65 14.61 28.13
CA VAL A 30 -33.77 13.42 27.99
C VAL A 30 -33.41 13.13 26.52
N ALA A 31 -34.20 13.58 25.55
CA ALA A 31 -34.02 13.21 24.13
C ALA A 31 -32.88 13.97 23.41
N ALA A 32 -32.38 15.08 23.96
CA ALA A 32 -31.34 15.89 23.30
C ALA A 32 -29.90 15.39 23.56
N VAL A 33 -29.70 14.43 24.46
CA VAL A 33 -28.36 13.99 24.91
C VAL A 33 -27.83 12.81 24.08
N THR A 34 -28.64 12.17 23.23
CA THR A 34 -28.23 10.99 22.44
C THR A 34 -27.96 11.27 20.95
N ALA A 35 -28.00 12.54 20.51
CA ALA A 35 -27.63 12.87 19.14
C ALA A 35 -26.11 12.70 18.97
N ALA A 36 -25.70 11.55 18.41
CA ALA A 36 -24.30 11.30 18.06
C ALA A 36 -23.82 12.37 17.07
N PRO A 37 -22.60 12.92 17.25
CA PRO A 37 -22.08 13.96 16.37
C PRO A 37 -22.03 13.47 14.91
N PRO A 38 -22.14 14.37 13.92
CA PRO A 38 -21.99 14.00 12.52
C PRO A 38 -20.62 13.35 12.32
N ARG A 39 -20.61 12.12 11.80
CA ARG A 39 -19.36 11.44 11.46
C ARG A 39 -18.75 12.18 10.26
N VAL A 40 -17.63 12.87 10.49
CA VAL A 40 -16.78 13.32 9.38
C VAL A 40 -16.35 12.06 8.63
N ALA A 41 -16.66 12.02 7.34
CA ALA A 41 -16.21 10.93 6.48
C ALA A 41 -14.68 10.96 6.42
N SER A 42 -14.05 9.84 6.78
CA SER A 42 -12.60 9.71 6.70
C SER A 42 -12.17 9.78 5.24
N PRO A 43 -11.18 10.64 4.88
CA PRO A 43 -10.59 10.64 3.55
C PRO A 43 -9.79 9.35 3.28
N HIS A 44 -9.66 8.48 4.28
CA HIS A 44 -8.96 7.21 4.23
C HIS A 44 -9.90 6.00 4.00
N GLY A 45 -11.18 6.24 3.71
CA GLY A 45 -12.15 5.17 3.53
C GLY A 45 -12.35 4.34 4.79
N ALA A 46 -12.47 3.02 4.64
CA ALA A 46 -12.69 2.06 5.73
C ALA A 46 -11.38 1.62 6.41
N LEU A 47 -10.47 2.56 6.67
CA LEU A 47 -9.22 2.28 7.37
C LEU A 47 -9.50 1.93 8.84
N ASP A 48 -9.27 0.68 9.21
CA ASP A 48 -9.45 0.17 10.59
C ASP A 48 -8.18 0.41 11.42
N LEU A 49 -7.86 1.68 11.66
CA LEU A 49 -6.75 2.12 12.51
C LEU A 49 -7.19 3.28 13.39
N GLU A 50 -6.63 3.35 14.61
CA GLU A 50 -6.84 4.50 15.48
C GLU A 50 -6.28 5.77 14.82
N CYS A 51 -7.11 6.82 14.70
CA CYS A 51 -6.74 8.09 14.09
C CYS A 51 -5.46 8.70 14.71
N GLY A 52 -5.28 8.51 16.03
CA GLY A 52 -4.14 8.98 16.81
C GLY A 52 -2.79 8.34 16.43
N LEU A 53 -2.79 7.27 15.63
CA LEU A 53 -1.55 6.69 15.09
C LEU A 53 -0.92 7.59 14.02
N CYS A 54 -1.71 8.45 13.37
CA CYS A 54 -1.28 9.30 12.27
C CYS A 54 -1.61 10.77 12.48
N HIS A 55 -2.52 11.13 13.39
CA HIS A 55 -2.95 12.52 13.61
C HIS A 55 -2.80 12.91 15.07
N GLY A 56 -2.46 14.17 15.32
CA GLY A 56 -2.36 14.73 16.66
C GLY A 56 -3.56 15.61 16.99
N ALA A 57 -3.72 15.94 18.27
CA ALA A 57 -4.73 16.91 18.68
C ALA A 57 -4.50 18.31 18.06
N GLU A 58 -3.26 18.59 17.64
CA GLU A 58 -2.86 19.85 17.02
C GLU A 58 -3.32 19.96 15.56
N GLY A 59 -3.71 18.84 14.92
CA GLY A 59 -4.30 18.86 13.59
C GLY A 59 -4.08 17.60 12.75
N TRP A 60 -4.71 17.61 11.58
CA TRP A 60 -4.71 16.51 10.61
C TRP A 60 -3.55 16.53 9.61
N ARG A 61 -2.87 17.69 9.45
CA ARG A 61 -1.78 17.88 8.47
C ARG A 61 -0.62 18.68 9.09
N PRO A 62 0.64 18.26 8.90
CA PRO A 62 1.05 16.95 8.39
C PRO A 62 0.64 15.82 9.35
N ALA A 63 0.50 14.59 8.83
CA ALA A 63 0.29 13.43 9.68
C ALA A 63 1.52 13.23 10.59
N ARG A 64 1.28 12.95 11.87
CA ARG A 64 2.30 12.53 12.83
C ARG A 64 2.28 11.01 12.92
N ILE A 65 3.28 10.37 12.32
CA ILE A 65 3.38 8.91 12.38
C ILE A 65 3.87 8.48 13.75
N SER A 66 3.00 7.82 14.51
CA SER A 66 3.31 7.25 15.80
C SER A 66 4.33 6.11 15.66
N PRO A 67 5.30 5.97 16.59
CA PRO A 67 6.19 4.81 16.64
C PRO A 67 5.45 3.47 16.78
N ARG A 68 4.19 3.48 17.22
CA ARG A 68 3.34 2.28 17.35
C ARG A 68 2.75 1.82 16.02
N PHE A 69 2.75 2.68 15.01
CA PHE A 69 2.32 2.33 13.68
C PHE A 69 3.36 1.43 13.00
N ALA A 70 2.99 0.18 12.75
CA ALA A 70 3.93 -0.86 12.32
C ALA A 70 3.49 -1.52 11.01
N HIS A 71 4.17 -1.16 9.92
CA HIS A 71 3.96 -1.76 8.59
C HIS A 71 4.42 -3.23 8.49
N GLY A 72 5.32 -3.69 9.38
CA GLY A 72 5.83 -5.07 9.37
C GLY A 72 4.74 -6.13 9.54
N ARG A 73 3.62 -5.81 10.19
CA ARG A 73 2.47 -6.72 10.31
C ARG A 73 1.77 -6.97 8.97
N GLY A 74 1.91 -6.05 8.01
CA GLY A 74 1.38 -6.13 6.65
C GLY A 74 2.35 -6.73 5.63
N GLY A 75 3.48 -7.30 6.06
CA GLY A 75 4.43 -8.00 5.17
C GLY A 75 5.48 -7.12 4.50
N PHE A 76 5.50 -5.80 4.77
CA PHE A 76 6.52 -4.88 4.26
C PHE A 76 7.05 -3.97 5.36
N PRO A 77 8.08 -4.36 6.12
CA PRO A 77 8.64 -3.50 7.16
C PRO A 77 9.33 -2.27 6.53
N LEU A 78 8.92 -1.07 6.95
CA LEU A 78 9.59 0.18 6.57
C LEU A 78 10.94 0.27 7.28
N ALA A 79 11.98 -0.25 6.65
CA ALA A 79 13.35 -0.29 7.18
C ALA A 79 14.34 0.34 6.20
N GLY A 80 15.43 0.89 6.72
CA GLY A 80 16.47 1.48 5.90
C GLY A 80 15.94 2.64 5.04
N ALA A 81 16.20 2.61 3.73
CA ALA A 81 15.79 3.68 2.82
C ALA A 81 14.27 3.81 2.68
N HIS A 82 13.50 2.74 2.91
CA HIS A 82 12.03 2.80 2.87
C HIS A 82 11.43 3.46 4.11
N ALA A 83 12.18 3.64 5.20
CA ALA A 83 11.67 4.25 6.43
C ALA A 83 11.30 5.74 6.26
N THR A 84 11.83 6.39 5.22
CA THR A 84 11.59 7.81 4.93
C THR A 84 10.68 8.02 3.71
N ALA A 85 10.13 6.95 3.12
CA ALA A 85 9.21 7.06 1.99
C ALA A 85 7.92 7.78 2.40
N ALA A 86 7.38 8.62 1.52
CA ALA A 86 6.06 9.20 1.73
C ALA A 86 4.99 8.12 1.54
N CYS A 87 3.86 8.26 2.23
CA CYS A 87 2.78 7.27 2.17
C CYS A 87 2.32 7.02 0.72
N LEU A 88 2.26 8.08 -0.08
CA LEU A 88 1.79 8.02 -1.47
C LEU A 88 2.84 7.48 -2.46
N ASP A 89 4.08 7.27 -2.03
CA ASP A 89 5.11 6.66 -2.88
C ASP A 89 4.80 5.17 -3.14
N CYS A 90 4.11 4.53 -2.19
CA CYS A 90 3.66 3.14 -2.32
C CYS A 90 2.15 3.03 -2.46
N HIS A 91 1.38 3.84 -1.72
CA HIS A 91 -0.07 3.83 -1.79
C HIS A 91 -0.56 4.79 -2.87
N GLY A 92 -1.29 4.29 -3.87
CA GLY A 92 -1.81 5.13 -4.95
C GLY A 92 -2.89 6.14 -4.54
N SER A 93 -3.39 6.08 -3.31
CA SER A 93 -4.38 7.02 -2.78
C SER A 93 -4.37 7.07 -1.25
N LEU A 94 -5.07 8.06 -0.69
CA LEU A 94 -5.25 8.20 0.75
C LEU A 94 -6.17 7.14 1.36
N GLU A 95 -6.85 6.31 0.56
CA GLU A 95 -7.62 5.16 1.07
C GLU A 95 -6.72 4.01 1.56
N PHE A 96 -5.40 4.10 1.34
CA PHE A 96 -4.39 3.17 1.85
C PHE A 96 -4.72 1.68 1.63
N ARG A 97 -5.25 1.36 0.43
CA ARG A 97 -5.39 -0.02 -0.03
C ARG A 97 -4.01 -0.69 -0.11
N ALA A 98 -4.01 -2.02 -0.12
CA ALA A 98 -2.78 -2.81 -0.22
C ALA A 98 -1.94 -2.36 -1.43
N ALA A 99 -0.68 -2.01 -1.15
CA ALA A 99 0.31 -1.70 -2.16
C ALA A 99 1.05 -2.97 -2.60
N ASP A 100 1.54 -3.00 -3.84
CA ASP A 100 2.37 -4.11 -4.31
C ASP A 100 3.76 -4.02 -3.68
N THR A 101 4.23 -5.11 -3.10
CA THR A 101 5.50 -5.19 -2.37
C THR A 101 6.68 -5.68 -3.23
N ARG A 102 6.45 -6.03 -4.50
CA ARG A 102 7.54 -6.48 -5.39
C ARG A 102 8.44 -5.30 -5.72
N CYS A 103 9.76 -5.49 -5.59
CA CYS A 103 10.74 -4.43 -5.81
C CYS A 103 10.53 -3.67 -7.14
N ALA A 104 10.21 -4.40 -8.22
CA ALA A 104 10.06 -3.87 -9.57
C ALA A 104 8.79 -3.04 -9.80
N THR A 105 7.87 -2.94 -8.84
CA THR A 105 6.69 -2.05 -8.97
C THR A 105 7.04 -0.59 -8.74
N CYS A 106 8.06 -0.34 -7.91
CA CYS A 106 8.53 1.01 -7.58
C CYS A 106 9.93 1.28 -8.12
N HIS A 107 10.80 0.26 -8.18
CA HIS A 107 12.19 0.41 -8.59
C HIS A 107 12.40 -0.13 -10.00
N GLU A 108 12.98 0.70 -10.86
CA GLU A 108 13.34 0.28 -12.21
C GLU A 108 14.52 -0.72 -12.17
N ASP A 109 14.38 -1.82 -12.90
CA ASP A 109 15.46 -2.79 -13.05
C ASP A 109 16.52 -2.31 -14.05
N VAL A 110 17.59 -1.72 -13.51
CA VAL A 110 18.76 -1.28 -14.28
C VAL A 110 19.52 -2.44 -14.95
N HIS A 111 19.29 -3.68 -14.52
CA HIS A 111 19.87 -4.88 -15.12
C HIS A 111 19.09 -5.40 -16.32
N ARG A 112 17.94 -4.78 -16.65
CA ARG A 112 17.12 -5.11 -17.82
C ARG A 112 16.71 -6.58 -17.89
N GLY A 113 16.44 -7.19 -16.74
CA GLY A 113 16.01 -8.57 -16.58
C GLY A 113 17.12 -9.61 -16.65
N GLU A 114 18.39 -9.23 -16.83
CA GLU A 114 19.50 -10.18 -16.99
C GLU A 114 19.79 -10.99 -15.72
N LEU A 115 19.39 -10.49 -14.55
CA LEU A 115 19.62 -11.12 -13.24
C LEU A 115 18.36 -11.74 -12.63
N GLY A 116 17.23 -11.71 -13.35
CA GLY A 116 15.93 -12.16 -12.85
C GLY A 116 15.25 -11.15 -11.92
N ALA A 117 14.08 -11.52 -11.41
CA ALA A 117 13.20 -10.62 -10.63
C ALA A 117 13.44 -10.66 -9.11
N ASP A 118 14.31 -11.56 -8.63
CA ASP A 118 14.61 -11.71 -7.20
C ASP A 118 15.72 -10.73 -6.78
N CYS A 119 15.35 -9.46 -6.68
CA CYS A 119 16.27 -8.37 -6.34
C CYS A 119 16.95 -8.56 -4.97
N ALA A 120 16.28 -9.25 -4.04
CA ALA A 120 16.74 -9.48 -2.67
C ALA A 120 17.95 -10.42 -2.58
N ARG A 121 18.29 -11.14 -3.68
CA ARG A 121 19.52 -11.95 -3.76
C ARG A 121 20.80 -11.11 -3.70
N CYS A 122 20.72 -9.86 -4.15
CA CYS A 122 21.88 -8.98 -4.31
C CYS A 122 21.72 -7.66 -3.55
N HIS A 123 20.49 -7.15 -3.44
CA HIS A 123 20.18 -5.87 -2.82
C HIS A 123 19.39 -6.06 -1.53
N THR A 124 19.38 -5.01 -0.70
CA THR A 124 18.60 -5.00 0.55
C THR A 124 17.72 -3.76 0.58
N ALA A 125 16.65 -3.80 1.37
CA ALA A 125 15.80 -2.63 1.62
C ALA A 125 16.56 -1.42 2.20
N ARG A 126 17.76 -1.65 2.75
CA ARG A 126 18.61 -0.56 3.25
C ARG A 126 19.27 0.25 2.15
N SER A 127 19.75 -0.42 1.10
CA SER A 127 20.45 0.24 0.00
C SER A 127 20.63 -0.71 -1.19
N PHE A 128 20.46 -0.16 -2.40
CA PHE A 128 20.88 -0.82 -3.65
C PHE A 128 22.40 -0.72 -3.88
N LEU A 129 23.10 0.16 -3.17
CA LEU A 129 24.52 0.46 -3.35
C LEU A 129 25.42 -0.15 -2.25
N ASP A 130 24.97 -1.20 -1.55
CA ASP A 130 25.83 -1.94 -0.60
C ASP A 130 26.98 -2.64 -1.37
N ARG A 131 28.12 -1.95 -1.50
CA ARG A 131 29.31 -2.45 -2.20
C ARG A 131 29.82 -3.77 -1.62
N GLY A 132 29.72 -3.96 -0.30
CA GLY A 132 30.12 -5.21 0.36
C GLY A 132 29.18 -6.36 0.00
N GLY A 133 27.88 -6.11 0.03
CA GLY A 133 26.85 -7.04 -0.44
C GLY A 133 27.03 -7.42 -1.91
N MET A 134 27.20 -6.43 -2.78
CA MET A 134 27.43 -6.65 -4.21
C MET A 134 28.70 -7.46 -4.50
N ARG A 135 29.80 -7.20 -3.77
CA ARG A 135 31.04 -7.99 -3.90
C ARG A 135 30.79 -9.48 -3.63
N ARG A 136 30.03 -9.80 -2.58
CA ARG A 136 29.66 -11.20 -2.27
C ARG A 136 28.70 -11.78 -3.31
N ALA A 137 27.75 -10.97 -3.80
CA ALA A 137 26.76 -11.39 -4.78
C ALA A 137 27.39 -11.84 -6.11
N HIS A 138 28.61 -11.39 -6.45
CA HIS A 138 29.33 -11.88 -7.63
C HIS A 138 29.51 -13.40 -7.64
N ALA A 139 29.65 -14.03 -6.46
CA ALA A 139 29.75 -15.49 -6.33
C ALA A 139 28.46 -16.23 -6.76
N LEU A 140 27.33 -15.54 -6.83
CA LEU A 140 26.05 -16.08 -7.29
C LEU A 140 25.85 -15.91 -8.81
N THR A 141 26.82 -15.32 -9.50
CA THR A 141 26.77 -15.00 -10.94
C THR A 141 27.84 -15.77 -11.70
N ARG A 142 27.88 -15.57 -13.02
CA ARG A 142 28.96 -16.09 -13.88
C ARG A 142 30.31 -15.36 -13.72
N PHE A 143 30.40 -14.36 -12.85
CA PHE A 143 31.61 -13.56 -12.62
C PHE A 143 32.07 -13.61 -11.16
N PRO A 144 32.42 -14.80 -10.62
CA PRO A 144 32.96 -14.88 -9.26
C PRO A 144 34.30 -14.15 -9.16
N LEU A 145 34.46 -13.31 -8.13
CA LEU A 145 35.70 -12.59 -7.86
C LEU A 145 36.68 -13.55 -7.15
N THR A 146 37.58 -14.16 -7.89
CA THR A 146 38.59 -15.10 -7.40
C THR A 146 40.01 -14.70 -7.83
N GLY A 147 41.02 -15.19 -7.10
CA GLY A 147 42.41 -14.85 -7.38
C GLY A 147 42.64 -13.34 -7.34
N SER A 148 43.37 -12.80 -8.31
CA SER A 148 43.70 -11.37 -8.37
C SER A 148 42.48 -10.43 -8.45
N HIS A 149 41.30 -10.92 -8.87
CA HIS A 149 40.08 -10.11 -8.97
C HIS A 149 39.52 -9.67 -7.61
N VAL A 150 39.91 -10.33 -6.50
CA VAL A 150 39.41 -9.96 -5.16
C VAL A 150 39.92 -8.59 -4.70
N ALA A 151 41.08 -8.17 -5.21
CA ALA A 151 41.76 -6.94 -4.83
C ALA A 151 41.45 -5.75 -5.75
N LEU A 152 40.69 -5.98 -6.83
CA LEU A 152 40.35 -4.92 -7.76
C LEU A 152 39.27 -3.98 -7.18
N ASP A 153 39.45 -2.69 -7.48
CA ASP A 153 38.41 -1.70 -7.26
C ASP A 153 37.22 -1.96 -8.19
N CYS A 154 36.02 -1.58 -7.73
CA CYS A 154 34.78 -1.82 -8.48
C CYS A 154 34.84 -1.16 -9.87
N GLU A 155 35.46 0.01 -9.92
CA GLU A 155 35.59 0.88 -11.07
C GLU A 155 36.48 0.30 -12.17
N ALA A 156 37.35 -0.66 -11.84
CA ALA A 156 38.17 -1.38 -12.82
C ALA A 156 37.32 -2.18 -13.83
N CYS A 157 36.09 -2.55 -13.45
CA CYS A 157 35.15 -3.29 -14.31
C CYS A 157 33.79 -2.60 -14.47
N HIS A 158 33.43 -1.67 -13.59
CA HIS A 158 32.18 -0.92 -13.65
C HIS A 158 32.39 0.58 -13.77
N ALA A 159 31.98 1.18 -14.89
CA ALA A 159 32.00 2.63 -15.04
C ALA A 159 30.89 3.29 -14.18
N PRO A 160 31.19 4.40 -13.51
CA PRO A 160 30.16 5.25 -12.89
C PRO A 160 29.15 5.74 -13.94
N ALA A 161 27.87 5.75 -13.56
CA ALA A 161 26.76 6.28 -14.34
C ALA A 161 26.23 7.59 -13.73
N ALA A 162 25.31 8.24 -14.45
CA ALA A 162 24.81 9.59 -14.13
C ALA A 162 24.15 9.73 -12.73
N GLN A 163 23.74 8.64 -12.09
CA GLN A 163 23.22 8.64 -10.72
C GLN A 163 24.08 7.81 -9.74
N GLY A 164 25.38 7.68 -10.01
CA GLY A 164 26.29 6.92 -9.16
C GLY A 164 26.13 5.38 -9.24
N GLN A 165 25.30 4.86 -10.16
CA GLN A 165 25.28 3.43 -10.42
C GLN A 165 26.59 2.98 -11.07
N LEU A 166 26.99 1.74 -10.79
CA LEU A 166 28.16 1.11 -11.37
C LEU A 166 27.73 0.22 -12.53
N ARG A 167 27.91 0.69 -13.76
CA ARG A 167 27.56 -0.07 -14.98
C ARG A 167 28.77 -0.86 -15.46
N PHE A 168 28.59 -2.16 -15.67
CA PHE A 168 29.65 -3.00 -16.22
C PHE A 168 30.17 -2.47 -17.56
N VAL A 169 31.48 -2.23 -17.67
CA VAL A 169 32.15 -1.62 -18.83
C VAL A 169 32.03 -2.49 -20.08
N GLY A 170 31.91 -3.82 -19.91
CA GLY A 170 31.67 -4.76 -21.00
C GLY A 170 30.20 -4.89 -21.43
N ALA A 171 29.25 -4.30 -20.70
CA ALA A 171 27.88 -4.22 -21.14
C ALA A 171 27.80 -3.09 -22.17
N ARG A 172 27.86 -3.44 -23.47
CA ARG A 172 27.46 -2.51 -24.53
C ARG A 172 26.11 -1.95 -24.11
N ALA A 173 25.99 -0.62 -24.11
CA ALA A 173 24.69 0.01 -23.96
C ALA A 173 23.83 -0.67 -25.02
N SER A 174 22.78 -1.39 -24.62
CA SER A 174 21.83 -1.93 -25.56
C SER A 174 21.04 -0.74 -26.12
N ALA A 175 21.69 0.11 -26.92
CA ALA A 175 21.03 0.79 -28.00
C ALA A 175 20.62 -0.32 -28.96
N ARG A 176 19.50 -0.99 -28.66
CA ARG A 176 18.79 -1.74 -29.67
C ARG A 176 18.23 -0.66 -30.60
N PRO A 177 18.65 -0.54 -31.87
CA PRO A 177 17.84 0.21 -32.82
C PRO A 177 16.43 -0.40 -32.80
N ALA A 178 15.40 0.44 -32.97
CA ALA A 178 13.98 0.09 -32.86
C ALA A 178 13.47 -0.96 -33.88
N THR A 179 14.38 -1.69 -34.54
CA THR A 179 14.11 -2.66 -35.60
C THR A 179 14.69 -4.04 -35.27
N TRP A 180 14.69 -4.45 -34.00
CA TRP A 180 14.89 -5.87 -33.67
C TRP A 180 13.55 -6.61 -33.76
N ARG A 181 13.06 -6.81 -34.99
CA ARG A 181 12.06 -7.87 -35.24
C ARG A 181 12.70 -9.18 -34.80
N HIS A 182 12.02 -9.92 -33.94
CA HIS A 182 12.45 -11.24 -33.53
C HIS A 182 12.82 -12.07 -34.77
N GLY A 183 14.11 -12.40 -34.89
CA GLY A 183 14.58 -13.40 -35.82
C GLY A 183 13.78 -14.68 -35.56
N ALA A 184 12.95 -15.04 -36.54
CA ALA A 184 12.32 -16.33 -36.63
C ALA A 184 13.42 -17.39 -36.47
N ARG A 185 13.41 -18.10 -35.33
CA ARG A 185 14.05 -19.41 -35.29
C ARG A 185 13.30 -20.23 -36.35
N ARG A 186 13.96 -20.56 -37.46
CA ARG A 186 13.47 -21.62 -38.34
C ARG A 186 13.36 -22.86 -37.47
N ALA A 187 12.14 -23.20 -37.09
CA ALA A 187 11.83 -24.51 -36.54
C ALA A 187 12.33 -25.53 -37.57
N ARG A 188 13.40 -26.28 -37.24
CA ARG A 188 13.67 -27.53 -37.92
C ARG A 188 12.45 -28.40 -37.63
N ARG A 189 11.68 -28.73 -38.66
CA ARG A 189 10.58 -29.70 -38.54
C ARG A 189 11.22 -31.00 -38.08
N ILE A 190 10.93 -31.39 -36.84
CA ILE A 190 11.12 -32.77 -36.39
C ILE A 190 9.98 -33.53 -37.04
N THR A 191 10.28 -34.27 -38.11
CA THR A 191 9.33 -35.20 -38.72
C THR A 191 9.07 -36.32 -37.71
N PRO A 192 7.82 -36.58 -37.29
CA PRO A 192 7.54 -37.73 -36.43
C PRO A 192 7.84 -39.05 -37.18
N PRO A 193 8.28 -40.12 -36.49
CA PRO A 193 8.44 -41.42 -37.11
C PRO A 193 7.10 -41.92 -37.64
N ARG A 194 7.10 -42.46 -38.87
CA ARG A 194 5.93 -43.12 -39.49
C ARG A 194 5.48 -44.27 -38.61
N ALA A 195 4.19 -44.32 -38.29
CA ALA A 195 3.56 -45.47 -37.66
C ALA A 195 3.68 -46.70 -38.56
N SER A 196 4.21 -47.79 -37.99
CA SER A 196 4.24 -49.12 -38.60
C SER A 196 2.81 -49.62 -38.79
N ARG A 197 2.50 -50.12 -39.99
CA ARG A 197 1.21 -50.75 -40.30
C ARG A 197 1.06 -52.05 -39.48
N PRO A 198 -0.16 -52.42 -39.04
CA PRO A 198 -0.40 -53.73 -38.47
C PRO A 198 -0.30 -54.80 -39.56
N ILE A 199 0.37 -55.90 -39.22
CA ILE A 199 0.39 -57.13 -40.00
C ILE A 199 -0.92 -57.87 -39.68
N ALA A 200 -1.64 -58.27 -40.73
CA ALA A 200 -2.71 -59.27 -40.64
C ALA A 200 -2.08 -60.67 -40.76
#